data_AF-A0A1F5GG10-F1
#
_entry.id   AF-A0A1F5GG10-F1
#
_cell.length_a   1.000
_cell.length_b   1.000
_cell.length_c   1.000
_cell.angle_alpha   90.00
_cell.angle_beta   90.00
_cell.angle_gamma   90.00
#
_symmetry.space_group_name_H-M   'P 1'
#
loop_
_entity.id
_entity.type
_entity.pdbx_description
1 polymer ?
#
loop_
_entity_poly.entity_id
_entity_poly.type
_entity_poly.pdbx_seq_one_letter_code
_entity_poly.pdbx_strand_id
1 'polypeptide(L)'
;MQTKLNLFPLSPNSIIVGDFIRSPLNYIGGKYKILGQIVPYFPKNIGNFVDLFAGGCNVGINVNADHVYLNDNLTYLIEMYKIFKSQDVGDILGHIDGRIRQFKLSLTNEDGYKEMRSLYNEQKNPLDLFVLIAYSFNHQIRFNNNHEFNNPFGRERSSFNNKMRENLERFILRLKDLDVVLSGICFEEFDFSFLSNNDFVYCDPPYLITTGTYNDGKRGFKGWSEKEETALLERLDELNKKGIRFALSNVIDHKGKSNDVLKKWISEKDNYRINYIDFNYSNSNYQTRVRDRNASVEVLITNYST
;
A
#
# COMPACT_ATOMS: atom_id res chain seq x y z
N MET A 1 0.34 -35.23 21.27
CA MET A 1 0.92 -35.49 19.93
C MET A 1 1.02 -34.13 19.23
N GLN A 2 2.16 -33.45 19.38
CA GLN A 2 2.38 -32.10 18.84
C GLN A 2 2.80 -32.20 17.37
N THR A 3 1.99 -31.66 16.48
CA THR A 3 2.33 -31.49 15.06
C THR A 3 3.30 -30.32 14.94
N LYS A 4 4.58 -30.62 14.72
CA LYS A 4 5.58 -29.62 14.33
C LYS A 4 5.24 -29.11 12.93
N LEU A 5 4.94 -27.82 12.78
CA LEU A 5 5.00 -27.14 11.49
C LEU A 5 6.48 -27.10 11.07
N ASN A 6 6.83 -27.81 10.00
CA ASN A 6 8.12 -27.65 9.34
C ASN A 6 8.11 -26.34 8.55
N LEU A 7 8.68 -25.28 9.15
CA LEU A 7 9.10 -24.09 8.40
C LEU A 7 10.47 -24.42 7.79
N PHE A 8 10.50 -24.63 6.48
CA PHE A 8 11.77 -24.74 5.75
C PHE A 8 12.41 -23.35 5.65
N PRO A 9 13.74 -23.22 5.88
CA PRO A 9 14.44 -21.98 5.59
C PRO A 9 14.44 -21.73 4.07
N LEU A 10 13.90 -20.58 3.66
CA LEU A 10 13.86 -20.17 2.26
C LEU A 10 15.28 -19.89 1.77
N SER A 11 15.67 -20.49 0.65
CA SER A 11 16.98 -20.25 0.03
C SER A 11 17.01 -18.86 -0.65
N PRO A 12 18.15 -18.16 -0.67
CA PRO A 12 18.23 -16.78 -1.20
C PRO A 12 18.05 -16.62 -2.72
N ASN A 13 17.92 -17.69 -3.51
CA ASN A 13 18.13 -17.62 -4.97
C ASN A 13 17.05 -18.27 -5.85
N SER A 14 15.80 -18.37 -5.39
CA SER A 14 14.67 -18.73 -6.25
C SER A 14 13.77 -17.52 -6.48
N ILE A 15 13.58 -17.12 -7.75
CA ILE A 15 12.47 -16.27 -8.17
C ILE A 15 11.21 -16.87 -7.57
N ILE A 16 10.57 -16.16 -6.64
CA ILE A 16 9.41 -16.64 -5.90
C ILE A 16 8.25 -16.81 -6.89
N VAL A 17 8.07 -18.02 -7.41
CA VAL A 17 6.73 -18.51 -7.77
C VAL A 17 6.13 -19.08 -6.48
N GLY A 18 5.81 -18.18 -5.56
CA GLY A 18 5.17 -18.44 -4.28
C GLY A 18 4.07 -17.41 -4.07
N ASP A 19 3.05 -17.77 -3.30
CA ASP A 19 1.94 -16.87 -2.99
C ASP A 19 2.46 -15.59 -2.34
N PHE A 20 2.27 -14.44 -3.00
CA PHE A 20 2.56 -13.13 -2.42
C PHE A 20 1.89 -12.97 -1.04
N ILE A 21 2.57 -12.30 -0.12
CA ILE A 21 2.02 -11.92 1.18
C ILE A 21 1.01 -10.79 0.99
N ARG A 22 -0.20 -11.01 1.47
CA ARG A 22 -1.28 -10.01 1.39
C ARG A 22 -1.26 -9.11 2.61
N SER A 23 -1.43 -7.81 2.39
CA SER A 23 -1.77 -6.88 3.47
C SER A 23 -3.01 -7.36 4.24
N PRO A 24 -3.05 -7.22 5.58
CA PRO A 24 -4.26 -7.48 6.34
C PRO A 24 -5.32 -6.38 6.12
N LEU A 25 -4.97 -5.29 5.45
CA LEU A 25 -5.86 -4.16 5.18
C LEU A 25 -6.48 -4.25 3.79
N ASN A 26 -7.75 -3.87 3.70
CA ASN A 26 -8.39 -3.56 2.42
C ASN A 26 -8.09 -2.12 2.01
N TYR A 27 -6.85 -1.89 1.56
CA TYR A 27 -6.41 -0.56 1.15
C TYR A 27 -6.85 -0.24 -0.29
N ILE A 28 -7.50 0.90 -0.47
CA ILE A 28 -7.93 1.39 -1.79
C ILE A 28 -6.68 1.59 -2.65
N GLY A 29 -6.71 1.08 -3.89
CA GLY A 29 -5.55 1.14 -4.80
C GLY A 29 -4.49 0.06 -4.57
N GLY A 30 -4.66 -0.82 -3.58
CA GLY A 30 -3.68 -1.85 -3.22
C GLY A 30 -3.29 -2.77 -4.40
N LYS A 31 -1.98 -2.89 -4.63
CA LYS A 31 -1.39 -3.54 -5.82
C LYS A 31 -1.32 -5.07 -5.77
N TYR A 32 -1.83 -5.71 -4.73
CA TYR A 32 -1.72 -7.17 -4.54
C TYR A 32 -2.10 -7.98 -5.78
N LYS A 33 -3.22 -7.63 -6.44
CA LYS A 33 -3.72 -8.38 -7.61
C LYS A 33 -2.85 -8.27 -8.86
N ILE A 34 -1.95 -7.28 -8.91
CA ILE A 34 -1.07 -7.02 -10.05
C ILE A 34 0.41 -7.18 -9.70
N LEU A 35 0.75 -7.65 -8.48
CA LEU A 35 2.14 -7.91 -8.07
C LEU A 35 2.88 -8.81 -9.07
N GLY A 36 2.21 -9.85 -9.57
CA GLY A 36 2.78 -10.75 -10.58
C GLY A 36 3.10 -10.09 -11.92
N GLN A 37 2.55 -8.90 -12.19
CA GLN A 37 2.89 -8.09 -13.37
C GLN A 37 3.94 -7.03 -13.04
N ILE A 38 3.89 -6.39 -11.87
CA ILE A 38 4.80 -5.27 -11.56
C ILE A 38 6.16 -5.72 -11.01
N VAL A 39 6.20 -6.71 -10.12
CA VAL A 39 7.43 -7.17 -9.48
C VAL A 39 8.48 -7.70 -10.47
N PRO A 40 8.11 -8.40 -11.57
CA PRO A 40 9.08 -8.81 -12.58
C PRO A 40 9.84 -7.65 -13.25
N TYR A 41 9.32 -6.42 -13.20
CA TYR A 41 10.03 -5.24 -13.71
C TYR A 41 10.99 -4.62 -12.69
N PHE A 42 10.97 -5.06 -11.43
CA PHE A 42 11.84 -4.52 -10.41
C PHE A 42 13.26 -5.08 -10.56
N PRO A 43 14.30 -4.33 -10.15
CA PRO A 43 15.65 -4.84 -10.18
C PRO A 43 15.81 -6.08 -9.30
N LYS A 44 16.63 -7.05 -9.73
CA LYS A 44 16.84 -8.30 -8.98
C LYS A 44 17.64 -8.10 -7.70
N ASN A 45 18.61 -7.20 -7.73
CA ASN A 45 19.48 -6.85 -6.61
C ASN A 45 19.23 -5.39 -6.24
N ILE A 46 18.74 -5.18 -5.02
CA ILE A 46 18.38 -3.88 -4.48
C ILE A 46 19.04 -3.75 -3.10
N GLY A 47 19.86 -2.73 -2.92
CA GLY A 47 20.39 -2.38 -1.59
C GLY A 47 19.26 -1.83 -0.72
N ASN A 48 18.86 -0.60 -1.00
CA ASN A 48 17.72 0.07 -0.37
C ASN A 48 16.51 0.06 -1.32
N PHE A 49 15.41 -0.54 -0.88
CA PHE A 49 14.12 -0.43 -1.52
C PHE A 49 13.24 0.59 -0.80
N VAL A 50 12.77 1.61 -1.51
CA VAL A 50 11.83 2.61 -0.96
C VAL A 50 10.46 2.42 -1.58
N ASP A 51 9.48 2.03 -0.77
CA ASP A 51 8.05 2.12 -1.08
C ASP A 51 7.52 3.46 -0.56
N LEU A 52 7.55 4.49 -1.41
CA LEU A 52 7.35 5.89 -0.99
C LEU A 52 5.91 6.21 -0.57
N PHE A 53 4.95 5.42 -1.09
CA PHE A 53 3.52 5.52 -0.84
C PHE A 53 2.97 4.14 -0.44
N ALA A 54 3.52 3.59 0.64
CA ALA A 54 3.36 2.20 1.01
C ALA A 54 1.90 1.79 1.20
N GLY A 55 1.05 2.67 1.75
CA GLY A 55 -0.37 2.40 1.99
C GLY A 55 -0.59 1.10 2.77
N GLY A 56 -1.18 0.11 2.11
CA GLY A 56 -1.36 -1.25 2.65
C GLY A 56 -0.07 -2.10 2.73
N CYS A 57 1.07 -1.59 2.29
CA CYS A 57 2.37 -2.27 2.19
C CYS A 57 2.38 -3.52 1.27
N ASN A 58 1.41 -3.66 0.35
CA ASN A 58 1.33 -4.85 -0.50
C ASN A 58 2.55 -5.00 -1.42
N VAL A 59 3.18 -3.91 -1.83
CA VAL A 59 4.39 -3.98 -2.66
C VAL A 59 5.60 -4.24 -1.79
N GLY A 60 5.95 -3.34 -0.87
CA GLY A 60 7.18 -3.47 -0.09
C GLY A 60 7.31 -4.72 0.78
N ILE A 61 6.19 -5.32 1.26
CA ILE A 61 6.26 -6.59 2.00
C ILE A 61 6.74 -7.78 1.14
N ASN A 62 6.62 -7.65 -0.18
CA ASN A 62 6.90 -8.70 -1.17
C ASN A 62 8.17 -8.45 -1.99
N VAL A 63 8.89 -7.35 -1.74
CA VAL A 63 10.17 -7.05 -2.41
C VAL A 63 11.31 -7.53 -1.52
N ASN A 64 12.32 -8.16 -2.13
CA ASN A 64 13.55 -8.53 -1.46
C ASN A 64 14.60 -7.45 -1.74
N ALA A 65 15.15 -6.87 -0.67
CA ALA A 65 16.22 -5.89 -0.68
C ALA A 65 17.01 -6.04 0.63
N ASP A 66 18.22 -5.48 0.69
CA ASP A 66 19.02 -5.49 1.92
C ASP A 66 18.32 -4.67 3.02
N HIS A 67 17.75 -3.52 2.66
CA HIS A 67 16.95 -2.66 3.54
C HIS A 67 15.67 -2.20 2.84
N VAL A 68 14.54 -2.21 3.56
CA VAL A 68 13.23 -1.80 3.05
C VAL A 68 12.73 -0.56 3.80
N TYR A 69 12.34 0.48 3.07
CA TYR A 69 11.77 1.70 3.61
C TYR A 69 10.31 1.79 3.18
N LEU A 70 9.38 1.72 4.14
CA LEU A 70 7.95 1.87 3.88
C LEU A 70 7.49 3.22 4.42
N ASN A 71 7.17 4.14 3.51
CA ASN A 71 6.74 5.48 3.84
C ASN A 71 5.27 5.70 3.47
N ASP A 72 4.51 6.40 4.30
CA ASP A 72 3.17 6.90 3.94
C ASP A 72 2.82 8.15 4.76
N ASN A 73 2.06 9.08 4.19
CA ASN A 73 1.62 10.28 4.91
C ASN A 73 0.49 9.98 5.92
N LEU A 74 -0.18 8.83 5.80
CA LEU A 74 -1.18 8.38 6.77
C LEU A 74 -0.49 7.81 8.02
N THR A 75 0.01 8.71 8.89
CA THR A 75 0.80 8.38 10.08
C THR A 75 0.16 7.34 11.00
N TYR A 76 -1.17 7.33 11.13
CA TYR A 76 -1.88 6.31 11.93
C TYR A 76 -1.65 4.87 11.44
N LEU A 77 -1.46 4.66 10.12
CA LEU A 77 -1.09 3.35 9.59
C LEU A 77 0.35 3.00 9.92
N ILE A 78 1.26 3.97 9.81
CA ILE A 78 2.67 3.77 10.12
C ILE A 78 2.85 3.41 11.60
N GLU A 79 2.15 4.07 12.51
CA GLU A 79 2.18 3.72 13.94
C GLU A 79 1.63 2.31 14.19
N MET A 80 0.58 1.89 13.47
CA MET A 80 0.07 0.52 13.55
C MET A 80 1.10 -0.50 13.05
N TYR A 81 1.79 -0.22 11.94
CA TYR A 81 2.86 -1.09 11.44
C TYR A 81 4.08 -1.14 12.38
N LYS A 82 4.41 -0.04 13.07
CA LYS A 82 5.47 -0.03 14.09
C LYS A 82 5.11 -0.94 15.26
N ILE A 83 3.85 -0.97 15.68
CA ILE A 83 3.38 -1.95 16.68
C ILE A 83 3.50 -3.38 16.14
N PHE A 84 3.06 -3.63 14.90
CA PHE A 84 3.21 -4.95 14.26
C PHE A 84 4.66 -5.43 14.20
N LYS A 85 5.61 -4.54 13.89
CA LYS A 85 7.04 -4.86 13.87
C LYS A 85 7.60 -5.13 15.26
N SER A 86 7.19 -4.36 16.28
CA SER A 86 7.82 -4.39 17.61
C SER A 86 7.23 -5.44 18.58
N GLN A 87 5.93 -5.75 18.52
CA GLN A 87 5.27 -6.64 19.48
C GLN A 87 5.15 -8.08 19.01
N ASP A 88 5.04 -9.05 19.93
CA ASP A 88 4.79 -10.44 19.57
C ASP A 88 3.44 -10.62 18.87
N VAL A 89 3.37 -11.55 17.93
CA VAL A 89 2.14 -11.81 17.17
C VAL A 89 1.02 -12.32 18.07
N GLY A 90 1.35 -13.11 19.10
CA GLY A 90 0.39 -13.60 20.09
C GLY A 90 -0.20 -12.47 20.94
N ASP A 91 0.62 -11.50 21.35
CA ASP A 91 0.17 -10.33 22.11
C ASP A 91 -0.77 -9.45 21.27
N ILE A 92 -0.43 -9.21 20.01
CA ILE A 92 -1.28 -8.46 19.06
C ILE A 92 -2.63 -9.15 18.88
N LEU A 93 -2.63 -10.45 18.61
CA LEU A 93 -3.86 -11.23 18.47
C LEU A 93 -4.67 -11.27 19.78
N GLY A 94 -3.99 -11.39 20.92
CA GLY A 94 -4.59 -11.33 22.24
C GLY A 94 -5.29 -10.01 22.53
N HIS A 95 -4.67 -8.88 22.15
CA HIS A 95 -5.28 -7.54 22.23
C HIS A 95 -6.54 -7.44 21.37
N ILE A 96 -6.45 -7.86 20.10
CA ILE A 96 -7.58 -7.85 19.15
C ILE A 96 -8.74 -8.68 19.70
N ASP A 97 -8.47 -9.91 20.14
CA ASP A 97 -9.48 -10.81 20.70
C ASP A 97 -10.06 -10.27 22.03
N GLY A 98 -9.24 -9.59 22.82
CA GLY A 98 -9.64 -8.88 24.02
C GLY A 98 -10.66 -7.77 23.72
N ARG A 99 -10.37 -6.90 22.76
CA ARG A 99 -11.27 -5.82 22.34
C ARG A 99 -12.57 -6.34 21.75
N ILE A 100 -12.50 -7.39 20.92
CA ILE A 100 -13.69 -8.04 20.36
C ILE A 100 -14.61 -8.54 21.48
N ARG A 101 -14.06 -9.19 22.52
CA ARG A 101 -14.85 -9.64 23.68
C ARG A 101 -15.38 -8.46 24.52
N GLN A 102 -14.52 -7.50 24.83
CA GLN A 102 -14.85 -6.35 25.68
C GLN A 102 -16.04 -5.56 25.13
N PHE A 103 -16.00 -5.20 23.85
CA PHE A 103 -17.04 -4.42 23.18
C PHE A 103 -18.11 -5.28 22.51
N LYS A 104 -18.05 -6.61 22.71
CA LYS A 104 -18.96 -7.59 22.09
C LYS A 104 -19.10 -7.37 20.58
N LEU A 105 -17.99 -7.12 19.90
CA LEU A 105 -17.99 -6.79 18.47
C LEU A 105 -18.50 -7.99 17.66
N SER A 106 -19.51 -7.74 16.83
CA SER A 106 -20.14 -8.74 15.99
C SER A 106 -20.61 -8.11 14.68
N LEU A 107 -21.17 -8.92 13.78
CA LEU A 107 -21.73 -8.43 12.52
C LEU A 107 -22.95 -7.51 12.70
N THR A 108 -23.57 -7.50 13.88
CA THR A 108 -24.83 -6.80 14.14
C THR A 108 -24.76 -5.76 15.26
N ASN A 109 -23.75 -5.81 16.12
CA ASN A 109 -23.61 -4.92 17.28
C ASN A 109 -22.96 -3.57 16.90
N GLU A 110 -23.77 -2.67 16.33
CA GLU A 110 -23.31 -1.31 15.99
C GLU A 110 -22.94 -0.47 17.22
N ASP A 111 -23.60 -0.68 18.36
CA ASP A 111 -23.35 0.10 19.58
C ASP A 111 -21.97 -0.19 20.16
N GLY A 112 -21.58 -1.47 20.22
CA GLY A 112 -20.22 -1.86 20.61
C GLY A 112 -19.15 -1.30 19.67
N TYR A 113 -19.43 -1.27 18.36
CA TYR A 113 -18.54 -0.61 17.39
C TYR A 113 -18.42 0.90 17.63
N LYS A 114 -19.53 1.60 17.90
CA LYS A 114 -19.53 3.04 18.19
C LYS A 114 -18.77 3.37 19.46
N GLU A 115 -18.97 2.60 20.52
CA GLU A 115 -18.26 2.76 21.80
C GLU A 115 -16.75 2.59 21.61
N MET A 116 -16.36 1.52 20.91
CA MET A 116 -14.95 1.25 20.58
C MET A 116 -14.35 2.36 19.71
N ARG A 117 -15.12 2.89 18.74
CA ARG A 117 -14.68 4.02 17.90
C ARG A 117 -14.46 5.29 18.71
N SER A 118 -15.31 5.59 19.67
CA SER A 118 -15.11 6.71 20.60
C SER A 118 -13.83 6.53 21.41
N LEU A 119 -13.60 5.32 21.97
CA LEU A 119 -12.38 5.01 22.71
C LEU A 119 -11.12 5.24 21.86
N TYR A 120 -11.10 4.72 20.63
CA TYR A 120 -9.97 4.95 19.73
C TYR A 120 -9.79 6.44 19.43
N ASN A 121 -10.87 7.20 19.22
CA ASN A 121 -10.75 8.62 18.92
C ASN A 121 -10.19 9.44 20.08
N GLU A 122 -10.39 8.99 21.32
CA GLU A 122 -9.76 9.57 22.51
C GLU A 122 -8.31 9.12 22.71
N GLN A 123 -8.02 7.82 22.56
CA GLN A 123 -6.74 7.23 22.97
C GLN A 123 -5.73 7.04 21.83
N LYS A 124 -6.21 6.97 20.57
CA LYS A 124 -5.42 6.71 19.35
C LYS A 124 -4.53 5.47 19.44
N ASN A 125 -4.96 4.42 20.15
CA ASN A 125 -4.21 3.17 20.23
C ASN A 125 -4.12 2.51 18.83
N PRO A 126 -2.91 2.19 18.32
CA PRO A 126 -2.77 1.68 16.95
C PRO A 126 -3.38 0.29 16.71
N LEU A 127 -3.43 -0.59 17.71
CA LEU A 127 -4.10 -1.89 17.56
C LEU A 127 -5.62 -1.75 17.56
N ASP A 128 -6.14 -0.78 18.31
CA ASP A 128 -7.57 -0.45 18.28
C ASP A 128 -7.98 0.05 16.89
N LEU A 129 -7.11 0.79 16.18
CA LEU A 129 -7.37 1.15 14.79
C LEU A 129 -7.59 -0.09 13.90
N PHE A 130 -6.74 -1.12 14.04
CA PHE A 130 -6.90 -2.35 13.27
C PHE A 130 -8.23 -3.05 13.56
N VAL A 131 -8.61 -3.13 14.84
CA VAL A 131 -9.90 -3.70 15.26
C VAL A 131 -11.06 -2.92 14.64
N LEU A 132 -11.02 -1.58 14.64
CA LEU A 132 -12.06 -0.78 13.99
C LEU A 132 -12.16 -1.10 12.51
N ILE A 133 -11.03 -1.07 11.79
CA ILE A 133 -10.98 -1.37 10.35
C ILE A 133 -11.63 -2.73 10.05
N ALA A 134 -11.39 -3.74 10.88
CA ALA A 134 -11.98 -5.07 10.70
C ALA A 134 -13.53 -5.07 10.75
N TYR A 135 -14.15 -4.14 11.49
CA TYR A 135 -15.61 -4.03 11.62
C TYR A 135 -16.22 -2.81 10.90
N SER A 136 -15.42 -1.99 10.23
CA SER A 136 -15.92 -0.84 9.46
C SER A 136 -16.43 -1.22 8.08
N PHE A 137 -17.30 -0.38 7.52
CA PHE A 137 -17.84 -0.53 6.17
C PHE A 137 -16.73 -0.73 5.13
N ASN A 138 -16.77 -1.88 4.44
CA ASN A 138 -15.80 -2.34 3.45
C ASN A 138 -14.34 -2.40 3.95
N HIS A 139 -14.12 -2.44 5.27
CA HIS A 139 -12.79 -2.37 5.88
C HIS A 139 -11.97 -1.14 5.46
N GLN A 140 -12.63 -0.05 5.09
CA GLN A 140 -11.95 1.16 4.65
C GLN A 140 -11.45 1.98 5.84
N ILE A 141 -10.39 2.74 5.58
CA ILE A 141 -9.83 3.68 6.54
C ILE A 141 -10.31 5.07 6.18
N ARG A 142 -10.94 5.76 7.14
CA ARG A 142 -11.46 7.10 6.93
C ARG A 142 -11.34 7.93 8.20
N PHE A 143 -10.68 9.07 8.07
CA PHE A 143 -10.55 10.09 9.09
C PHE A 143 -11.28 11.37 8.65
N ASN A 144 -11.74 12.17 9.61
CA ASN A 144 -12.21 13.54 9.36
C ASN A 144 -11.05 14.54 9.51
N ASN A 145 -11.32 15.83 9.32
CA ASN A 145 -10.33 16.90 9.50
C ASN A 145 -9.86 17.09 10.95
N ASN A 146 -10.59 16.54 11.94
CA ASN A 146 -10.17 16.50 13.33
C ASN A 146 -9.30 15.26 13.63
N HIS A 147 -8.89 14.53 12.59
CA HIS A 147 -8.16 13.27 12.67
C HIS A 147 -8.87 12.17 13.49
N GLU A 148 -10.19 12.23 13.57
CA GLU A 148 -11.02 11.20 14.17
C GLU A 148 -11.43 10.18 13.12
N PHE A 149 -11.28 8.89 13.47
CA PHE A 149 -11.78 7.81 12.65
C PHE A 149 -13.30 7.89 12.58
N ASN A 150 -13.84 7.93 11.36
CA ASN A 150 -15.25 8.18 11.13
C ASN A 150 -15.89 7.20 10.14
N ASN A 151 -15.24 6.09 9.79
CA ASN A 151 -15.86 5.11 8.90
C ASN A 151 -17.11 4.49 9.58
N PRO A 152 -18.24 4.27 8.85
CA PRO A 152 -19.43 3.65 9.43
C PRO A 152 -19.21 2.18 9.76
N PHE A 153 -20.11 1.61 10.57
CA PHE A 153 -20.11 0.18 10.89
C PHE A 153 -20.42 -0.67 9.63
N GLY A 154 -19.66 -1.74 9.43
CA GLY A 154 -19.83 -2.67 8.30
C GLY A 154 -20.86 -3.75 8.57
N ARG A 155 -22.08 -3.33 8.89
CA ARG A 155 -23.22 -4.19 9.24
C ARG A 155 -23.33 -5.41 8.33
N GLU A 156 -23.44 -6.59 8.94
CA GLU A 156 -23.66 -7.90 8.31
C GLU A 156 -22.56 -8.37 7.34
N ARG A 157 -21.47 -7.61 7.19
CA ARG A 157 -20.45 -7.88 6.17
C ARG A 157 -19.02 -7.88 6.69
N SER A 158 -18.70 -7.00 7.62
CA SER A 158 -17.31 -6.73 8.04
C SER A 158 -17.07 -7.25 9.46
N SER A 159 -16.09 -8.14 9.61
CA SER A 159 -15.62 -8.65 10.89
C SER A 159 -14.17 -9.10 10.80
N PHE A 160 -13.53 -9.24 11.96
CA PHE A 160 -12.23 -9.92 12.06
C PHE A 160 -12.41 -11.45 11.91
N ASN A 161 -12.47 -11.91 10.66
CA ASN A 161 -12.65 -13.33 10.33
C ASN A 161 -11.30 -14.09 10.27
N ASN A 162 -11.36 -15.43 10.17
CA ASN A 162 -10.18 -16.29 10.11
C ASN A 162 -9.23 -15.90 8.96
N LYS A 163 -9.76 -15.50 7.81
CA LYS A 163 -8.90 -15.12 6.68
C LYS A 163 -8.12 -13.84 6.94
N MET A 164 -8.76 -12.85 7.57
CA MET A 164 -8.11 -11.62 7.99
C MET A 164 -7.05 -11.90 9.07
N ARG A 165 -7.34 -12.81 10.01
CA ARG A 165 -6.37 -13.27 11.02
C ARG A 165 -5.14 -13.92 10.38
N GLU A 166 -5.32 -14.88 9.49
CA GLU A 166 -4.22 -15.54 8.77
C GLU A 166 -3.38 -14.56 7.94
N ASN A 167 -4.02 -13.57 7.31
CA ASN A 167 -3.31 -12.54 6.56
C ASN A 167 -2.50 -11.63 7.50
N LEU A 168 -3.07 -11.25 8.64
CA LEU A 168 -2.39 -10.45 9.66
C LEU A 168 -1.16 -11.18 10.21
N GLU A 169 -1.31 -12.43 10.61
CA GLU A 169 -0.22 -13.23 11.15
C GLU A 169 0.94 -13.36 10.14
N ARG A 170 0.63 -13.75 8.88
CA ARG A 170 1.64 -13.85 7.83
C ARG A 170 2.31 -12.51 7.52
N PHE A 171 1.54 -11.43 7.50
CA PHE A 171 2.06 -10.09 7.30
C PHE A 171 3.01 -9.66 8.43
N ILE A 172 2.63 -9.87 9.69
CA ILE A 172 3.47 -9.53 10.85
C ILE A 172 4.78 -10.32 10.82
N LEU A 173 4.71 -11.63 10.58
CA LEU A 173 5.90 -12.49 10.52
C LEU A 173 6.86 -12.03 9.41
N ARG A 174 6.33 -11.72 8.23
CA ARG A 174 7.14 -11.20 7.13
C ARG A 174 7.71 -9.81 7.42
N LEU A 175 6.92 -8.91 8.01
CA LEU A 175 7.38 -7.57 8.38
C LEU A 175 8.51 -7.64 9.41
N LYS A 176 8.45 -8.61 10.33
CA LYS A 176 9.49 -8.85 11.34
C LYS A 176 10.78 -9.41 10.76
N ASP A 177 10.68 -10.27 9.76
CA ASP A 177 11.79 -10.88 9.02
C ASP A 177 12.56 -9.86 8.15
N LEU A 178 11.89 -8.81 7.68
CA LEU A 178 12.52 -7.70 6.97
C LEU A 178 13.34 -6.79 7.88
N ASP A 179 14.48 -6.33 7.36
CA ASP A 179 15.12 -5.10 7.84
C ASP A 179 14.35 -3.90 7.27
N VAL A 180 13.46 -3.35 8.08
CA VAL A 180 12.47 -2.37 7.65
C VAL A 180 12.52 -1.09 8.47
N VAL A 181 12.50 0.05 7.77
CA VAL A 181 12.31 1.38 8.33
C VAL A 181 10.91 1.86 7.96
N LEU A 182 10.15 2.26 8.98
CA LEU A 182 8.77 2.73 8.85
C LEU A 182 8.71 4.24 9.09
N SER A 183 8.27 5.03 8.10
CA SER A 183 8.22 6.49 8.19
C SER A 183 6.87 7.07 7.80
N GLY A 184 6.47 8.12 8.51
CA GLY A 184 5.19 8.82 8.35
C GLY A 184 5.36 10.18 7.69
N ILE A 185 6.19 10.29 6.65
CA ILE A 185 6.69 11.56 6.13
C ILE A 185 6.00 11.90 4.81
N CYS A 186 5.71 13.19 4.60
CA CYS A 186 5.22 13.69 3.32
C CYS A 186 6.29 13.47 2.24
N PHE A 187 5.92 12.98 1.06
CA PHE A 187 6.93 12.56 0.06
C PHE A 187 7.86 13.71 -0.38
N GLU A 188 7.39 14.95 -0.36
CA GLU A 188 8.20 16.13 -0.68
C GLU A 188 9.34 16.37 0.32
N GLU A 189 9.19 15.88 1.55
CA GLU A 189 10.16 15.99 2.65
C GLU A 189 10.99 14.72 2.86
N PHE A 190 10.69 13.64 2.13
CA PHE A 190 11.45 12.40 2.23
C PHE A 190 12.89 12.61 1.75
N ASP A 191 13.86 12.23 2.59
CA ASP A 191 15.27 12.36 2.26
C ASP A 191 15.74 11.21 1.36
N PHE A 192 16.12 11.53 0.13
CA PHE A 192 16.69 10.57 -0.82
C PHE A 192 18.23 10.63 -0.88
N SER A 193 18.88 11.42 -0.02
CA SER A 193 20.33 11.67 -0.09
C SER A 193 21.19 10.43 0.19
N PHE A 194 20.65 9.46 0.92
CA PHE A 194 21.31 8.20 1.25
C PHE A 194 21.29 7.17 0.10
N LEU A 195 20.52 7.44 -0.97
CA LEU A 195 20.37 6.51 -2.09
C LEU A 195 21.48 6.64 -3.13
N SER A 196 21.75 5.52 -3.78
CA SER A 196 22.75 5.30 -4.82
C SER A 196 22.16 4.56 -6.02
N ASN A 197 22.97 4.30 -7.05
CA ASN A 197 22.56 3.56 -8.24
C ASN A 197 22.20 2.08 -7.99
N ASN A 198 22.56 1.53 -6.83
CA ASN A 198 22.18 0.17 -6.42
C ASN A 198 20.79 0.11 -5.77
N ASP A 199 20.18 1.27 -5.54
CA ASP A 199 18.90 1.37 -4.83
C ASP A 199 17.72 1.47 -5.81
N PHE A 200 16.51 1.37 -5.27
CA PHE A 200 15.29 1.37 -6.06
C PHE A 200 14.14 2.06 -5.32
N VAL A 201 13.49 3.02 -5.99
CA VAL A 201 12.34 3.76 -5.46
C VAL A 201 11.07 3.37 -6.21
N TYR A 202 10.10 2.83 -5.51
CA TYR A 202 8.76 2.57 -6.03
C TYR A 202 7.78 3.64 -5.54
N CYS A 203 7.01 4.19 -6.48
CA CYS A 203 5.98 5.18 -6.21
C CYS A 203 4.62 4.68 -6.71
N ASP A 204 3.64 4.65 -5.81
CA ASP A 204 2.24 4.39 -6.10
C ASP A 204 1.36 5.49 -5.49
N PRO A 205 1.46 6.73 -6.01
CA PRO A 205 0.74 7.85 -5.43
C PRO A 205 -0.77 7.71 -5.67
N PRO A 206 -1.57 8.53 -4.97
CA PRO A 206 -2.89 8.87 -5.46
C PRO A 206 -2.93 9.23 -6.96
N TYR A 207 -3.88 8.66 -7.72
CA TYR A 207 -3.99 8.94 -9.15
C TYR A 207 -4.92 10.14 -9.41
N LEU A 208 -4.40 11.19 -10.05
CA LEU A 208 -5.07 12.48 -10.29
C LEU A 208 -6.48 12.32 -10.91
N ILE A 209 -6.59 11.46 -11.93
CA ILE A 209 -7.83 11.31 -12.72
C ILE A 209 -8.82 10.27 -12.17
N THR A 210 -8.53 9.66 -11.02
CA THR A 210 -9.42 8.68 -10.37
C THR A 210 -10.21 9.27 -9.21
N THR A 211 -11.24 8.56 -8.75
CA THR A 211 -12.05 8.95 -7.58
C THR A 211 -11.53 8.29 -6.31
N GLY A 212 -10.21 8.35 -6.08
CA GLY A 212 -9.60 7.90 -4.84
C GLY A 212 -10.02 8.79 -3.68
N THR A 213 -10.33 8.19 -2.53
CA THR A 213 -10.73 8.95 -1.36
C THR A 213 -9.62 9.96 -1.02
N TYR A 214 -8.36 9.53 -0.95
CA TYR A 214 -7.18 10.34 -0.63
C TYR A 214 -6.94 11.57 -1.54
N ASN A 215 -7.63 11.70 -2.68
CA ASN A 215 -7.44 12.84 -3.60
C ASN A 215 -8.01 14.17 -3.05
N ASP A 216 -9.08 14.11 -2.23
CA ASP A 216 -9.87 15.31 -1.91
C ASP A 216 -9.27 16.24 -0.83
N GLY A 217 -8.25 15.79 -0.09
CA GLY A 217 -7.65 16.54 1.02
C GLY A 217 -8.59 16.80 2.20
N LYS A 218 -9.76 16.14 2.27
CA LYS A 218 -10.82 16.40 3.26
C LYS A 218 -10.77 15.50 4.49
N ARG A 219 -9.61 14.89 4.77
CA ARG A 219 -9.48 13.83 5.80
C ARG A 219 -8.34 14.05 6.78
N GLY A 220 -7.93 15.30 6.98
CA GLY A 220 -6.80 15.66 7.83
C GLY A 220 -5.43 15.35 7.21
N PHE A 221 -5.38 14.90 5.96
CA PHE A 221 -4.15 14.63 5.22
C PHE A 221 -4.11 15.46 3.96
N LYS A 222 -2.89 15.80 3.52
CA LYS A 222 -2.68 16.56 2.28
C LYS A 222 -3.31 15.80 1.11
N GLY A 223 -4.15 16.50 0.34
CA GLY A 223 -4.79 15.94 -0.85
C GLY A 223 -3.79 15.75 -2.00
N TRP A 224 -4.31 15.25 -3.13
CA TRP A 224 -3.51 15.06 -4.33
C TRP A 224 -4.09 15.87 -5.49
N SER A 225 -3.33 16.86 -5.95
CA SER A 225 -3.66 17.69 -7.10
C SER A 225 -2.55 17.65 -8.15
N GLU A 226 -2.71 18.37 -9.25
CA GLU A 226 -1.65 18.55 -10.26
C GLU A 226 -0.35 19.10 -9.64
N LYS A 227 -0.43 19.87 -8.55
CA LYS A 227 0.73 20.39 -7.84
C LYS A 227 1.56 19.25 -7.23
N GLU A 228 0.91 18.35 -6.49
CA GLU A 228 1.58 17.20 -5.86
C GLU A 228 2.08 16.20 -6.92
N GLU A 229 1.29 15.96 -7.97
CA GLU A 229 1.73 15.11 -9.08
C GLU A 229 2.98 15.70 -9.75
N THR A 230 2.98 16.99 -10.12
CA THR A 230 4.14 17.65 -10.72
C THR A 230 5.36 17.59 -9.81
N ALA A 231 5.20 17.86 -8.51
CA ALA A 231 6.29 17.78 -7.55
C ALA A 231 6.89 16.36 -7.46
N LEU A 232 6.05 15.31 -7.48
CA LEU A 232 6.54 13.93 -7.51
C LEU A 232 7.33 13.65 -8.80
N LEU A 233 6.82 14.07 -9.96
CA LEU A 233 7.48 13.85 -11.25
C LEU A 233 8.84 14.57 -11.32
N GLU A 234 8.95 15.78 -10.77
CA GLU A 234 10.22 16.50 -10.63
C GLU A 234 11.22 15.75 -9.73
N ARG A 235 10.75 15.20 -8.59
CA ARG A 235 11.59 14.35 -7.72
C ARG A 235 12.09 13.10 -8.44
N LEU A 236 11.25 12.43 -9.23
CA LEU A 236 11.67 11.27 -10.02
C LEU A 236 12.74 11.65 -11.07
N ASP A 237 12.63 12.84 -11.67
CA ASP A 237 13.68 13.36 -12.56
C ASP A 237 14.99 13.65 -11.82
N GLU A 238 14.94 14.14 -10.57
CA GLU A 238 16.13 14.29 -9.72
C GLU A 238 16.80 12.94 -9.43
N LEU A 239 16.02 11.91 -9.12
CA LEU A 239 16.52 10.54 -8.91
C LEU A 239 17.18 10.00 -10.18
N ASN A 240 16.53 10.19 -11.34
CA ASN A 240 17.07 9.79 -12.63
C ASN A 240 18.42 10.44 -12.93
N LYS A 241 18.56 11.75 -12.68
CA LYS A 241 19.84 12.48 -12.86
C LYS A 241 20.97 11.92 -12.00
N LYS A 242 20.65 11.34 -10.84
CA LYS A 242 21.60 10.67 -9.94
C LYS A 242 21.85 9.19 -10.30
N GLY A 243 21.19 8.67 -11.33
CA GLY A 243 21.29 7.27 -11.73
C GLY A 243 20.57 6.31 -10.77
N ILE A 244 19.66 6.81 -9.92
CA ILE A 244 18.84 5.99 -9.03
C ILE A 244 17.68 5.42 -9.85
N ARG A 245 17.43 4.12 -9.68
CA ARG A 245 16.34 3.43 -10.38
C ARG A 245 15.02 3.75 -9.70
N PHE A 246 13.98 4.01 -10.49
CA PHE A 246 12.63 4.17 -9.96
C PHE A 246 11.58 3.46 -10.82
N ALA A 247 10.45 3.15 -10.20
CA ALA A 247 9.23 2.78 -10.89
C ALA A 247 8.02 3.55 -10.36
N LEU A 248 7.18 4.07 -11.24
CA LEU A 248 5.96 4.80 -10.92
C LEU A 248 4.74 4.05 -11.46
N SER A 249 3.85 3.61 -10.58
CA SER A 249 2.51 3.18 -10.95
C SER A 249 1.59 4.39 -11.12
N ASN A 250 0.86 4.48 -12.24
CA ASN A 250 -0.14 5.53 -12.47
C ASN A 250 -1.15 5.08 -13.54
N VAL A 251 -2.14 5.93 -13.83
CA VAL A 251 -3.17 5.72 -14.84
C VAL A 251 -3.14 6.88 -15.84
N ILE A 252 -2.93 6.54 -17.12
CA ILE A 252 -2.83 7.49 -18.23
C ILE A 252 -4.21 7.98 -18.66
N ASP A 253 -5.19 7.07 -18.73
CA ASP A 253 -6.58 7.36 -19.10
C ASP A 253 -7.53 6.59 -18.17
N HIS A 254 -8.61 7.23 -17.73
CA HIS A 254 -9.61 6.63 -16.85
C HIS A 254 -11.00 7.18 -17.15
N LYS A 255 -11.91 6.34 -17.68
CA LYS A 255 -13.34 6.69 -17.87
C LYS A 255 -13.53 8.02 -18.61
N GLY A 256 -12.85 8.20 -19.74
CA GLY A 256 -12.90 9.40 -20.56
C GLY A 256 -12.08 10.60 -20.04
N LYS A 257 -11.39 10.48 -18.90
CA LYS A 257 -10.43 11.48 -18.41
C LYS A 257 -9.01 11.09 -18.81
N SER A 258 -8.20 12.08 -19.15
CA SER A 258 -6.78 11.94 -19.53
C SER A 258 -5.91 12.59 -18.46
N ASN A 259 -4.79 11.93 -18.09
CA ASN A 259 -3.74 12.55 -17.28
C ASN A 259 -2.71 13.21 -18.20
N ASP A 260 -3.01 14.45 -18.62
CA ASP A 260 -2.18 15.17 -19.59
C ASP A 260 -0.82 15.58 -19.01
N VAL A 261 -0.74 15.83 -17.69
CA VAL A 261 0.50 16.13 -16.98
C VAL A 261 1.46 14.94 -17.10
N LEU A 262 0.97 13.73 -16.79
CA LEU A 262 1.75 12.51 -16.90
C LEU A 262 2.15 12.21 -18.35
N LYS A 263 1.21 12.32 -19.30
CA LYS A 263 1.49 12.10 -20.73
C LYS A 263 2.60 13.01 -21.24
N LYS A 264 2.52 14.30 -20.91
CA LYS A 264 3.54 15.28 -21.28
C LYS A 264 4.89 14.92 -20.66
N TRP A 265 4.93 14.67 -19.35
CA TRP A 265 6.18 14.31 -18.66
C TRP A 265 6.86 13.10 -19.26
N ILE A 266 6.13 12.03 -19.61
CA ILE A 266 6.74 10.85 -20.24
C ILE A 266 7.25 11.18 -21.66
N SER A 267 6.50 11.97 -22.44
CA SER A 267 6.86 12.29 -23.84
C SER A 267 8.13 13.14 -23.97
N GLU A 268 8.52 13.83 -22.90
CA GLU A 268 9.72 14.66 -22.84
C GLU A 268 10.98 13.87 -22.45
N LYS A 269 10.89 12.54 -22.26
CA LYS A 269 11.96 11.70 -21.70
C LYS A 269 12.26 10.51 -22.60
N ASP A 270 13.42 10.53 -23.25
CA ASP A 270 13.84 9.45 -24.16
C ASP A 270 14.18 8.13 -23.44
N ASN A 271 14.51 8.19 -22.14
CA ASN A 271 15.00 7.02 -21.39
C ASN A 271 13.95 6.38 -20.48
N TYR A 272 12.72 6.91 -20.42
CA TYR A 272 11.65 6.32 -19.61
C TYR A 272 10.88 5.28 -20.41
N ARG A 273 10.59 4.15 -19.76
CA ARG A 273 9.87 3.02 -20.34
C ARG A 273 8.50 2.90 -19.73
N ILE A 274 7.48 2.79 -20.58
CA ILE A 274 6.10 2.57 -20.18
C ILE A 274 5.81 1.07 -20.27
N ASN A 275 5.46 0.45 -19.14
CA ASN A 275 5.01 -0.93 -19.09
C ASN A 275 3.50 -0.95 -18.82
N TYR A 276 2.70 -1.40 -19.78
CA TYR A 276 1.25 -1.44 -19.63
C TYR A 276 0.81 -2.62 -18.77
N ILE A 277 -0.09 -2.37 -17.84
CA ILE A 277 -0.60 -3.38 -16.91
C ILE A 277 -1.97 -3.88 -17.37
N ASP A 278 -2.14 -5.20 -17.42
CA ASP A 278 -3.41 -5.82 -17.75
C ASP A 278 -4.25 -6.08 -16.49
N PHE A 279 -5.31 -5.30 -16.30
CA PHE A 279 -6.22 -5.49 -15.17
C PHE A 279 -7.26 -6.59 -15.45
N ASN A 280 -7.48 -6.95 -16.72
CA ASN A 280 -8.49 -7.92 -17.12
C ASN A 280 -7.83 -9.28 -17.33
N TYR A 281 -8.11 -10.22 -16.42
CA TYR A 281 -7.76 -11.65 -16.56
C TYR A 281 -8.45 -12.35 -17.76
N SER A 282 -9.11 -11.60 -18.66
CA SER A 282 -9.84 -12.08 -19.82
C SER A 282 -9.20 -11.58 -21.12
N ASN A 283 -8.50 -12.51 -21.80
CA ASN A 283 -8.00 -12.53 -23.18
C ASN A 283 -8.61 -11.48 -24.15
N SER A 284 -8.27 -10.21 -24.00
CA SER A 284 -8.65 -9.18 -24.97
C SER A 284 -7.42 -8.37 -25.33
N ASN A 285 -7.08 -8.42 -26.61
CA ASN A 285 -5.90 -7.83 -27.20
C ASN A 285 -5.80 -6.33 -26.83
N TYR A 286 -4.61 -5.82 -26.52
CA TYR A 286 -4.39 -4.45 -26.04
C TYR A 286 -5.01 -3.39 -26.97
N GLN A 287 -4.91 -3.61 -28.30
CA GLN A 287 -5.52 -2.75 -29.33
C GLN A 287 -7.05 -2.66 -29.26
N THR A 288 -7.72 -3.64 -28.67
CA THR A 288 -9.18 -3.65 -28.51
C THR A 288 -9.61 -2.84 -27.27
N ARG A 289 -8.78 -2.79 -26.21
CA ARG A 289 -9.05 -2.00 -24.98
C ARG A 289 -8.90 -0.49 -25.19
N VAL A 290 -7.94 -0.06 -26.01
CA VAL A 290 -7.76 1.37 -26.39
C VAL A 290 -9.01 1.93 -27.10
N ARG A 291 -9.87 1.07 -27.67
CA ARG A 291 -11.11 1.48 -28.34
C ARG A 291 -12.30 1.68 -27.40
N ASP A 292 -12.24 1.17 -26.17
CA ASP A 292 -13.29 1.45 -25.17
C ASP A 292 -12.96 2.76 -24.44
N ARG A 293 -13.73 3.81 -24.73
CA ARG A 293 -13.59 5.14 -24.11
C ARG A 293 -13.76 5.12 -22.59
N ASN A 294 -14.31 4.04 -22.03
CA ASN A 294 -14.50 3.86 -20.59
C ASN A 294 -13.40 3.03 -19.91
N ALA A 295 -12.44 2.50 -20.67
CA ALA A 295 -11.36 1.69 -20.12
C ALA A 295 -10.39 2.54 -19.27
N SER A 296 -9.71 1.86 -18.35
CA SER A 296 -8.57 2.42 -17.62
C SER A 296 -7.26 1.89 -18.22
N VAL A 297 -6.30 2.77 -18.41
CA VAL A 297 -4.95 2.45 -18.91
C VAL A 297 -3.97 2.63 -17.76
N GLU A 298 -3.78 1.57 -16.98
CA GLU A 298 -2.79 1.53 -15.88
C GLU A 298 -1.41 1.16 -16.43
N VAL A 299 -0.39 1.84 -15.92
CA VAL A 299 0.99 1.71 -16.36
C VAL A 299 1.96 1.66 -15.18
N LEU A 300 3.11 1.02 -15.42
CA LEU A 300 4.30 1.10 -14.60
C LEU A 300 5.41 1.76 -15.43
N ILE A 301 5.82 2.96 -15.05
CA ILE A 301 6.85 3.74 -15.74
C ILE A 301 8.18 3.52 -15.03
N THR A 302 9.25 3.24 -15.77
CA THR A 302 10.59 2.94 -15.23
C THR A 302 11.66 3.76 -15.95
N ASN A 303 12.75 4.14 -15.28
CA ASN A 303 13.87 4.88 -15.90
C ASN A 303 15.07 4.00 -16.30
N TYR A 304 14.91 2.68 -16.27
CA TYR A 304 15.96 1.71 -16.55
C TYR A 304 15.44 0.59 -17.45
N SER A 305 16.35 -0.27 -17.89
CA SER A 305 16.04 -1.46 -18.67
C SER A 305 16.03 -2.68 -17.75
N THR A 306 15.01 -3.53 -17.86
CA THR A 306 14.93 -4.83 -17.19
C THR A 306 15.71 -5.90 -17.92
#